data_AF-A0A920QRS8-F1
#
_entry.id   AF-A0A920QRS8-F1
#
_cell.length_a   1.000
_cell.length_b   1.000
_cell.length_c   1.000
_cell.angle_alpha   90.00
_cell.angle_beta   90.00
_cell.angle_gamma   90.00
#
_symmetry.space_group_name_H-M   'P 1'
#
loop_
_entity.id
_entity.type
_entity.pdbx_description
1 polymer ?
#
loop_
_entity_poly.entity_id
_entity_poly.type
_entity_poly.pdbx_seq_one_letter_code
_entity_poly.pdbx_strand_id
1 'polypeptide(L)'
;MILASGADEEHGGRFGFGWLAEHHPDKIKAPYAVNEGGGTPIDSPSGLTYVLGIGEKGRLQIEIDVKGSSAHASLPWLGTNALYSLVKF
;
A
#
# COMPACT_ATOMS: atom_id res chain seq x y z
N MET A 1 -6.46 24.72 13.43
CA MET A 1 -5.46 23.62 13.44
C MET A 1 -6.22 22.32 13.60
N ILE A 2 -6.00 21.36 12.71
CA ILE A 2 -6.62 20.03 12.79
C ILE A 2 -5.52 19.05 13.21
N LEU A 3 -5.80 18.24 14.22
CA LEU A 3 -4.96 17.11 14.60
C LEU A 3 -5.79 15.86 14.35
N ALA A 4 -5.29 14.99 13.47
CA ALA A 4 -5.94 13.74 13.11
C ALA A 4 -4.93 12.61 13.28
N SER A 5 -5.35 11.54 13.95
CA SER A 5 -4.59 10.30 14.05
C SER A 5 -5.46 9.19 13.44
N GLY A 6 -5.03 8.67 12.31
CA GLY A 6 -5.68 7.57 11.61
C GLY A 6 -4.94 6.27 11.88
N ALA A 7 -5.69 5.18 12.09
CA ALA A 7 -5.13 3.84 12.10
C ALA A 7 -4.84 3.36 10.66
N ASP A 8 -4.37 2.12 10.52
CA ASP A 8 -4.34 1.39 9.24
C ASP A 8 -3.31 1.86 8.19
N GLU A 9 -2.41 2.79 8.52
CA GLU A 9 -1.37 3.29 7.59
C GLU A 9 -0.57 2.15 6.95
N GLU A 10 -0.02 1.26 7.78
CA GLU A 10 0.77 0.09 7.38
C GLU A 10 -0.02 -0.95 6.55
N HIS A 11 -1.35 -0.80 6.47
CA HIS A 11 -2.23 -1.64 5.64
C HIS A 11 -2.85 -0.88 4.45
N GLY A 12 -2.40 0.36 4.19
CA GLY A 12 -2.83 1.18 3.05
C GLY A 12 -3.86 2.26 3.39
N GLY A 13 -4.19 2.46 4.66
CA GLY A 13 -4.96 3.61 5.15
C GLY A 13 -6.45 3.62 4.82
N ARG A 14 -6.99 2.52 4.26
CA ARG A 14 -8.40 2.44 3.83
C ARG A 14 -9.34 2.67 5.00
N PHE A 15 -9.07 2.07 6.15
CA PHE A 15 -9.92 2.18 7.33
C PHE A 15 -9.53 3.35 8.25
N GLY A 16 -8.42 4.03 7.95
CA GLY A 16 -7.98 5.25 8.63
C GLY A 16 -8.41 6.51 7.90
N PHE A 17 -7.45 7.19 7.29
CA PHE A 17 -7.68 8.44 6.56
C PHE A 17 -8.56 8.27 5.32
N GLY A 18 -8.54 7.11 4.66
CA GLY A 18 -9.45 6.80 3.55
C GLY A 18 -10.92 6.88 3.98
N TRP A 19 -11.27 6.20 5.07
CA TRP A 19 -12.63 6.25 5.62
C TRP A 19 -13.04 7.66 6.06
N LEU A 20 -12.14 8.41 6.70
CA LEU A 20 -12.40 9.81 7.09
C LEU A 20 -12.66 10.71 5.88
N ALA A 21 -11.89 10.54 4.80
CA ALA A 21 -12.08 11.31 3.57
C ALA A 21 -13.43 11.01 2.90
N GLU A 22 -13.90 9.77 2.99
CA GLU A 22 -15.19 9.36 2.42
C GLU A 22 -16.39 9.81 3.28
N HIS A 23 -16.31 9.70 4.61
CA HIS A 23 -17.47 9.85 5.49
C HIS A 23 -17.52 11.17 6.27
N HIS A 24 -16.35 11.77 6.53
CA HIS A 24 -16.22 13.02 7.28
C HIS A 24 -15.20 13.98 6.65
N PRO A 25 -15.33 14.30 5.34
CA PRO A 25 -14.39 15.19 4.67
C PRO A 25 -14.34 16.58 5.30
N ASP A 26 -15.45 17.03 5.90
CA ASP A 26 -15.57 18.29 6.63
C ASP A 26 -14.63 18.37 7.85
N LYS A 27 -14.26 17.23 8.45
CA LYS A 27 -13.38 17.18 9.62
C LYS A 27 -11.88 17.24 9.29
N ILE A 28 -11.49 16.89 8.06
CA ILE A 28 -10.09 16.81 7.64
C ILE A 28 -9.71 17.81 6.55
N LYS A 29 -10.67 18.61 6.06
CA LYS A 29 -10.42 19.60 5.02
C LYS A 29 -9.55 20.74 5.53
N ALA A 30 -8.36 20.87 4.96
CA ALA A 30 -7.40 21.94 5.24
C ALA A 30 -6.71 22.40 3.93
N PRO A 31 -6.21 23.64 3.86
CA PRO A 31 -5.45 24.11 2.70
C PRO A 31 -4.08 23.44 2.55
N TYR A 32 -3.54 22.91 3.66
CA TYR A 32 -2.26 22.20 3.71
C TYR A 32 -2.37 21.03 4.69
N ALA A 33 -1.60 19.97 4.44
CA ALA A 33 -1.46 18.81 5.30
C ALA A 33 0.01 18.44 5.45
N VAL A 34 0.38 18.00 6.65
CA VAL A 34 1.70 17.44 6.99
C VAL A 34 1.42 16.10 7.67
N ASN A 35 1.99 15.01 7.15
CA ASN A 35 1.89 13.66 7.73
C ASN A 35 3.10 13.35 8.64
N GLU A 36 3.27 12.11 9.11
CA GLU A 36 4.46 11.74 9.89
C GLU A 36 5.79 11.94 9.14
N GLY A 37 5.72 12.14 7.82
CA GLY A 37 6.86 12.11 6.93
C GLY A 37 7.40 10.70 6.77
N GLY A 38 8.65 10.60 6.32
CA GLY A 38 9.33 9.33 6.20
C GLY A 38 10.83 9.51 6.34
N GLY A 39 11.52 8.43 6.68
CA GLY A 39 12.96 8.42 6.89
C GLY A 39 13.38 8.93 8.27
N THR A 40 14.69 9.07 8.45
CA THR A 40 15.32 9.43 9.71
C THR A 40 15.83 10.87 9.63
N PRO A 41 15.74 11.66 10.71
CA PRO A 41 16.39 12.96 10.76
C PRO A 41 17.88 12.86 10.41
N ILE A 42 18.37 13.85 9.68
CA ILE A 42 19.76 13.93 9.24
C ILE A 42 20.48 14.92 10.15
N ASP A 43 21.58 14.48 10.75
CA ASP A 43 22.45 15.40 11.49
C ASP A 43 23.31 16.20 10.50
N SER A 44 23.36 17.52 10.68
CA SER A 44 24.09 18.44 9.81
C SER A 44 24.91 19.43 10.65
N PRO A 45 25.93 20.09 10.08
CA PRO A 45 26.66 21.15 10.80
C PRO A 45 25.75 22.28 11.33
N SER A 46 24.59 22.46 10.71
CA SER A 46 23.54 23.42 11.07
C SER A 46 22.50 22.86 12.06
N GLY A 47 22.65 21.62 12.53
CA GLY A 47 21.75 20.92 13.43
C GLY A 47 20.86 19.88 12.75
N LEU A 48 19.81 19.45 13.47
CA LEU A 48 18.92 18.39 13.03
C LEU A 48 18.06 18.83 11.83
N THR A 49 18.16 18.08 10.73
CA THR A 49 17.47 18.36 9.47
C THR A 49 16.40 17.30 9.20
N TYR A 50 15.18 17.73 8.88
CA TYR A 50 14.07 16.86 8.50
C TYR A 50 13.81 16.96 7.00
N VAL A 51 13.56 15.81 6.36
CA VAL A 51 13.16 15.76 4.97
C VAL A 51 11.67 16.09 4.87
N LEU A 52 11.33 17.08 4.04
CA LEU A 52 9.94 17.41 3.72
C LEU A 52 9.54 16.76 2.39
N GLY A 53 8.84 15.64 2.46
CA GLY A 53 8.24 15.02 1.27
C GLY A 53 7.08 15.86 0.73
N ILE A 54 7.01 16.04 -0.59
CA ILE A 54 5.89 16.74 -1.26
C ILE A 54 4.83 15.77 -1.81
N GLY A 55 5.02 14.48 -1.59
CA GLY A 55 4.14 13.42 -2.07
C GLY A 55 4.83 12.06 -2.01
N GLU A 56 4.04 11.01 -2.19
CA GLU A 56 4.49 9.62 -2.13
C GLU A 56 3.97 8.84 -3.34
N LYS A 57 4.65 7.74 -3.67
CA LYS A 57 4.20 6.84 -4.72
C LYS A 57 2.97 6.08 -4.24
N GLY A 58 1.93 6.01 -5.06
CA GLY A 58 0.77 5.16 -4.78
C GLY A 58 1.14 3.69 -4.71
N ARG A 59 0.39 2.93 -3.91
CA ARG A 59 0.49 1.46 -3.80
C ARG A 59 -0.56 0.80 -4.71
N LEU A 60 -0.13 -0.19 -5.49
CA LEU A 60 -1.02 -1.09 -6.22
C LEU A 60 -0.70 -2.53 -5.82
N GLN A 61 -1.69 -3.22 -5.25
CA GLN A 61 -1.62 -4.65 -4.94
C GLN A 61 -2.54 -5.40 -5.90
N ILE A 62 -2.02 -6.44 -6.53
CA ILE A 62 -2.76 -7.30 -7.47
C ILE A 62 -2.72 -8.72 -6.93
N GLU A 63 -3.88 -9.36 -6.85
CA GLU A 63 -4.02 -10.79 -6.55
C GLU A 63 -4.34 -11.53 -7.84
N ILE A 64 -3.57 -12.58 -8.14
CA ILE A 64 -3.70 -13.35 -9.40
C ILE A 64 -4.03 -14.80 -9.04
N ASP A 65 -5.24 -15.22 -9.38
CA ASP A 65 -5.69 -16.60 -9.24
C ASP A 65 -5.50 -17.37 -10.56
N VAL A 66 -4.57 -18.32 -10.56
CA VAL A 66 -4.36 -19.21 -11.70
C VAL A 66 -5.01 -20.56 -11.42
N LYS A 67 -5.96 -20.96 -12.27
CA LYS A 67 -6.69 -22.24 -12.13
C LYS A 67 -6.18 -23.27 -13.12
N GLY A 68 -6.09 -24.51 -12.64
CA GLY A 68 -5.75 -25.69 -13.42
C GLY A 68 -6.71 -26.83 -13.10
N SER A 69 -6.35 -28.04 -13.53
CA SER A 69 -7.08 -29.27 -13.21
C SER A 69 -6.12 -30.31 -12.63
N SER A 70 -6.51 -30.93 -11.53
CA SER A 70 -5.69 -31.90 -10.80
C SER A 70 -5.55 -33.22 -11.57
N ALA A 71 -4.35 -33.79 -11.55
CA ALA A 71 -4.07 -35.13 -12.06
C ALA A 71 -2.95 -35.78 -11.24
N HIS A 72 -2.82 -37.11 -11.32
CA HIS A 72 -1.69 -37.81 -10.72
C HIS A 72 -0.38 -37.34 -11.38
N ALA A 73 0.67 -37.11 -10.59
CA ALA A 73 1.92 -36.50 -11.10
C ALA A 73 2.61 -37.33 -12.20
N SER A 74 2.40 -38.64 -12.23
CA SER A 74 2.90 -39.53 -13.30
C SER A 74 2.05 -39.52 -14.59
N LEU A 75 0.87 -38.90 -14.58
CA LEU A 75 -0.05 -38.78 -15.72
C LEU A 75 -0.41 -37.29 -15.97
N PRO A 76 0.59 -36.41 -16.17
CA PRO A 76 0.38 -34.95 -16.18
C PRO A 76 -0.51 -34.46 -17.34
N TRP A 77 -0.64 -35.22 -18.42
CA TRP A 77 -1.51 -34.91 -19.56
C TRP A 77 -3.01 -35.05 -19.27
N LEU A 78 -3.39 -35.63 -18.13
CA LEU A 78 -4.80 -35.73 -17.70
C LEU A 78 -5.28 -34.47 -16.96
N GLY A 79 -4.39 -33.52 -16.68
CA GLY A 79 -4.68 -32.29 -15.96
C GLY A 79 -4.06 -31.06 -16.61
N THR A 80 -4.18 -29.93 -15.93
CA THR A 80 -3.60 -28.65 -16.34
C THR A 80 -2.83 -28.09 -15.17
N ASN A 81 -1.51 -28.02 -15.31
CA ASN A 81 -0.65 -27.48 -14.27
C ASN A 81 -0.80 -25.94 -14.20
N ALA A 82 -1.39 -25.45 -13.10
CA ALA A 82 -1.57 -24.03 -12.87
C ALA A 82 -0.23 -23.28 -12.76
N LEU A 83 0.81 -23.88 -12.17
CA LEU A 83 2.15 -23.27 -12.07
C LEU A 83 2.77 -23.06 -13.45
N TYR A 84 2.64 -24.02 -14.37
CA TYR A 84 3.19 -23.89 -15.71
C TYR A 84 2.53 -22.77 -16.51
N SER A 85 1.24 -22.50 -16.25
CA SER A 85 0.52 -21.40 -16.89
C SER A 85 1.01 -20.04 -16.43
N LEU A 86 1.46 -19.92 -15.17
CA LEU A 86 2.01 -18.68 -14.62
C LEU A 86 3.30 -18.24 -15.32
N VAL A 87 4.16 -19.18 -15.74
CA VAL A 87 5.46 -18.87 -16.37
C VAL A 87 5.32 -18.37 -17.82
N LYS A 88 4.11 -18.41 -18.39
CA LYS A 88 3.84 -17.93 -19.76
C LYS A 88 3.36 -16.49 -19.82
N PHE A 89 3.14 -15.85 -18.67
CA PHE A 89 2.91 -14.41 -18.54
C PHE A 89 4.25 -13.69 -18.43
#